data_AF-A0A0C9VVW7-F1
#
_entry.id   AF-A0A0C9VVW7-F1
#
_cell.length_a   1.000
_cell.length_b   1.000
_cell.length_c   1.000
_cell.angle_alpha   90.00
_cell.angle_beta   90.00
_cell.angle_gamma   90.00
#
_symmetry.space_group_name_H-M   'P 1'
#
loop_
_entity.id
_entity.type
_entity.pdbx_description
1 polymer ?
#
loop_
_entity_poly.entity_id
_entity_poly.type
_entity_poly.pdbx_seq_one_letter_code
_entity_poly.pdbx_strand_id
1 'polypeptide(L)'
;MESMTRYTYCDNLPSITHATRVLARSSFLIIDCEGRNIGGTGGVLSLMCIGTERAEHIFVFDVLALKAHNARLRPLVNILANPAVKKIMWDCRNDFLEIVAEYQVMLQGVLDLQLAEIQSRISIRGEREWKRLARLASGGRRLPLRLVKQNPDLFLGVHSLQGMDACIREARLVTAGKDPQVVAMHKTNGSDMWLERPLLPQLLQYAAHDIEMIGALYEHFKQQSWITPTNTDDLVDQSMRYAYSMYYQGRVADDHIFGSCAVLPLDILREPRGLIVPCQDCNRMQSLHCFTINKSGRKIIGRTNICRVCQIKLLIKEVSYPVAWVSVNMNT
;
A
#
# COMPACT_ATOMS: atom_id res chain seq x y z
N MET A 1 -11.13 0.47 30.71
CA MET A 1 -9.81 1.12 30.70
C MET A 1 -9.02 0.41 29.61
N GLU A 2 -8.92 1.02 28.42
CA GLU A 2 -8.21 0.40 27.31
C GLU A 2 -6.73 0.22 27.69
N SER A 3 -6.21 -0.98 27.46
CA SER A 3 -4.80 -1.28 27.70
C SER A 3 -3.98 -0.56 26.65
N MET A 4 -3.04 0.28 27.06
CA MET A 4 -2.05 0.85 26.13
C MET A 4 -1.24 -0.29 25.47
N THR A 5 -1.05 -0.20 24.15
CA THR A 5 -0.15 -1.06 23.37
C THR A 5 1.24 -1.04 23.98
N ARG A 6 1.81 -2.21 24.24
CA ARG A 6 3.17 -2.33 24.75
C ARG A 6 4.16 -2.39 23.60
N TYR A 7 5.18 -1.55 23.65
CA TYR A 7 6.24 -1.52 22.65
C TYR A 7 7.61 -1.27 23.29
N THR A 8 8.67 -1.60 22.55
CA THR A 8 10.05 -1.21 22.86
C THR A 8 10.48 -0.10 21.91
N TYR A 9 10.78 1.07 22.46
CA TYR A 9 11.36 2.16 21.68
C TYR A 9 12.83 1.86 21.36
N CYS A 10 13.18 1.97 20.08
CA CYS A 10 14.50 1.64 19.58
C CYS A 10 15.20 2.89 19.05
N ASP A 11 15.98 3.56 19.90
CA ASP A 11 16.74 4.78 19.60
C ASP A 11 18.25 4.62 19.89
N ASN A 12 18.70 3.43 20.28
CA ASN A 12 20.08 3.15 20.68
C ASN A 12 20.53 1.72 20.35
N LEU A 13 21.84 1.46 20.46
CA LEU A 13 22.41 0.15 20.11
C LEU A 13 21.86 -1.05 20.92
N PRO A 14 21.72 -0.99 22.27
CA PRO A 14 21.10 -2.05 23.04
C PRO A 14 19.69 -2.43 22.55
N SER A 15 18.83 -1.42 22.33
CA SER A 15 17.46 -1.62 21.86
C SER A 15 17.41 -2.26 20.46
N ILE A 16 18.21 -1.78 19.50
CA ILE A 16 18.34 -2.37 18.15
C ILE A 16 18.78 -3.84 18.23
N THR A 17 19.79 -4.12 19.05
CA THR A 17 20.35 -5.48 19.20
C THR A 17 19.30 -6.42 19.77
N HIS A 18 18.54 -5.96 20.77
CA HIS A 18 17.43 -6.71 21.33
C HIS A 18 16.34 -6.97 20.29
N ALA A 19 15.88 -5.92 19.61
CA ALA A 19 14.81 -6.00 18.62
C ALA A 19 15.18 -6.98 17.50
N THR A 20 16.36 -6.80 16.89
CA THR A 20 16.82 -7.65 15.80
C THR A 20 16.89 -9.13 16.20
N ARG A 21 17.36 -9.43 17.41
CA ARG A 21 17.41 -10.82 17.92
C ARG A 21 16.02 -11.45 18.06
N VAL A 22 15.03 -10.66 18.47
CA VAL A 22 13.63 -11.14 18.60
C VAL A 22 13.02 -11.32 17.21
N LEU A 23 13.14 -10.31 16.34
CA LEU A 23 12.58 -10.31 14.99
C LEU A 23 13.17 -11.42 14.11
N ALA A 24 14.47 -11.72 14.24
CA ALA A 24 15.14 -12.78 13.47
C ALA A 24 14.57 -14.19 13.72
N ARG A 25 13.79 -14.40 14.79
CA ARG A 25 13.16 -15.69 15.11
C ARG A 25 11.78 -15.85 14.51
N SER A 26 11.23 -14.81 13.90
CA SER A 26 9.90 -14.84 13.30
C SER A 26 9.99 -15.00 11.79
N SER A 27 9.10 -15.83 11.23
CA SER A 27 8.94 -15.98 9.78
C SER A 27 8.00 -14.92 9.19
N PHE A 28 7.29 -14.16 10.02
CA PHE A 28 6.32 -13.15 9.64
C PHE A 28 6.51 -11.91 10.50
N LEU A 29 6.71 -10.77 9.86
CA LEU A 29 6.86 -9.48 10.52
C LEU A 29 5.75 -8.55 10.07
N ILE A 30 5.11 -7.88 11.02
CA ILE A 30 4.18 -6.80 10.72
C ILE A 30 4.99 -5.53 10.60
N ILE A 31 4.81 -4.76 9.52
CA ILE A 31 5.55 -3.51 9.31
C ILE A 31 4.58 -2.39 8.96
N ASP A 32 4.81 -1.24 9.59
CA ASP A 32 4.18 0.03 9.27
C ASP A 32 5.19 1.16 9.48
N CYS A 33 5.07 2.26 8.73
CA CYS A 33 6.02 3.37 8.78
C CYS A 33 5.32 4.69 9.04
N GLU A 34 6.03 5.58 9.76
CA GLU A 34 5.55 6.93 10.02
C GLU A 34 6.59 7.96 9.63
N GLY A 35 6.12 9.13 9.25
CA GLY A 35 7.00 10.24 8.92
C GLY A 35 6.32 11.34 8.13
N ARG A 36 7.15 12.23 7.60
CA ARG A 36 6.66 13.37 6.84
C ARG A 36 6.48 12.98 5.39
N ASN A 37 5.30 13.23 4.83
CA ASN A 37 4.97 13.08 3.41
C ASN A 37 5.46 11.74 2.81
N ILE A 38 5.25 10.64 3.54
CA ILE A 38 5.68 9.28 3.18
C ILE A 38 5.17 8.92 1.76
N GLY A 39 6.08 8.49 0.89
CA GLY A 39 5.86 8.20 -0.53
C GLY A 39 5.83 9.44 -1.45
N GLY A 40 5.75 10.64 -0.89
CA GLY A 40 5.69 11.90 -1.63
C GLY A 40 7.07 12.51 -1.92
N THR A 41 7.07 13.61 -2.67
CA THR A 41 8.26 14.44 -2.89
C THR A 41 8.76 15.01 -1.54
N GLY A 42 10.04 14.81 -1.24
CA GLY A 42 10.64 15.27 0.02
C GLY A 42 10.18 14.47 1.25
N GLY A 43 9.60 13.29 1.04
CA GLY A 43 9.22 12.37 2.10
C GLY A 43 10.41 11.96 2.96
N VAL A 44 10.17 11.80 4.27
CA VAL A 44 11.19 11.45 5.26
C VAL A 44 10.62 10.38 6.18
N LEU A 45 11.27 9.21 6.18
CA LEU A 45 11.00 8.15 7.14
C LEU A 45 11.45 8.59 8.54
N SER A 46 10.51 8.63 9.48
CA SER A 46 10.78 9.01 10.86
C SER A 46 10.79 7.81 11.80
N LEU A 47 9.78 6.96 11.68
CA LEU A 47 9.67 5.70 12.43
C LEU A 47 9.47 4.54 11.47
N MET A 48 10.08 3.41 11.82
CA MET A 48 9.73 2.10 11.25
C MET A 48 9.27 1.22 12.41
N CYS A 49 8.00 0.86 12.40
CA CYS A 49 7.39 0.03 13.42
C CYS A 49 7.38 -1.43 12.94
N ILE A 50 7.87 -2.34 13.77
CA ILE A 50 7.95 -3.76 13.42
C ILE A 50 7.41 -4.62 14.56
N GLY A 51 6.38 -5.39 14.26
CA GLY A 51 5.81 -6.42 15.13
C GLY A 51 6.23 -7.83 14.72
N THR A 52 6.24 -8.76 15.68
CA THR A 52 6.16 -10.19 15.36
C THR A 52 4.78 -10.55 14.80
N GLU A 53 4.61 -11.73 14.22
CA GLU A 53 3.36 -12.19 13.56
C GLU A 53 2.05 -11.85 14.28
N ARG A 54 2.02 -12.00 15.61
CA ARG A 54 0.84 -11.75 16.46
C ARG A 54 0.90 -10.43 17.24
N ALA A 55 1.82 -9.53 16.86
CA ALA A 55 2.13 -8.30 17.56
C ALA A 55 2.46 -8.49 19.07
N GLU A 56 2.97 -9.67 19.46
CA GLU A 56 3.37 -9.98 20.85
C GLU A 56 4.57 -9.14 21.31
N HIS A 57 5.45 -8.83 20.35
CA HIS A 57 6.56 -7.91 20.53
C HIS A 57 6.50 -6.87 19.42
N ILE A 58 6.40 -5.60 19.83
CA ILE A 58 6.37 -4.45 18.93
C ILE A 58 7.60 -3.59 19.21
N PHE A 59 8.33 -3.23 18.16
CA PHE A 59 9.51 -2.38 18.21
C PHE A 59 9.26 -1.14 17.37
N VAL A 60 9.46 0.03 17.97
CA VAL A 60 9.33 1.33 17.28
C VAL A 60 10.73 1.88 17.06
N PHE A 61 11.26 1.75 15.85
CA PHE A 61 12.60 2.24 15.50
C PHE A 61 12.56 3.73 15.18
N ASP A 62 13.26 4.55 15.96
CA ASP A 62 13.47 5.97 15.66
C ASP A 62 14.54 6.11 14.58
N VAL A 63 14.11 6.14 13.33
CA VAL A 63 14.98 6.17 12.16
C VAL A 63 15.90 7.40 12.20
N LEU A 64 15.40 8.54 12.69
CA LEU A 64 16.17 9.78 12.76
C LEU A 64 17.30 9.69 13.81
N ALA A 65 17.00 9.19 15.01
CA ALA A 65 18.01 8.99 16.05
C ALA A 65 19.05 7.93 15.64
N LEU A 66 18.62 6.92 14.88
CA LEU A 66 19.46 5.78 14.52
C LEU A 66 20.36 6.01 13.30
N LYS A 67 20.31 7.18 12.64
CA LYS A 67 21.18 7.49 11.47
C LYS A 67 22.67 7.31 11.78
N ALA A 68 23.11 7.71 12.97
CA ALA A 68 24.49 7.53 13.43
C ALA A 68 24.88 6.04 13.60
N HIS A 69 23.91 5.14 13.60
CA HIS A 69 24.05 3.71 13.82
C HIS A 69 23.71 2.86 12.59
N ASN A 70 23.63 3.46 11.39
CA ASN A 70 23.24 2.75 10.15
C ASN A 70 23.99 1.44 9.91
N ALA A 71 25.30 1.39 10.14
CA ALA A 71 26.08 0.16 9.99
C ALA A 71 25.62 -0.99 10.90
N ARG A 72 25.03 -0.66 12.06
CA ARG A 72 24.50 -1.61 13.06
C ARG A 72 23.08 -2.05 12.77
N LEU A 73 22.37 -1.38 11.87
CA LEU A 73 21.07 -1.82 11.36
C LEU A 73 21.19 -2.93 10.30
N ARG A 74 22.40 -3.24 9.82
CA ARG A 74 22.61 -4.26 8.79
C ARG A 74 21.95 -5.63 9.07
N PRO A 75 21.96 -6.18 10.30
CA PRO A 75 21.23 -7.40 10.60
C PRO A 75 19.71 -7.26 10.41
N LEU A 76 19.12 -6.11 10.79
CA LEU A 76 17.70 -5.83 10.55
C LEU A 76 17.42 -5.68 9.05
N VAL A 77 18.26 -4.92 8.33
CA VAL A 77 18.18 -4.75 6.88
C VAL A 77 18.24 -6.10 6.14
N ASN A 78 19.09 -7.03 6.59
CA ASN A 78 19.15 -8.37 6.02
C ASN A 78 17.85 -9.16 6.22
N ILE A 79 17.15 -8.98 7.36
CA ILE A 79 15.84 -9.59 7.61
C ILE A 79 14.80 -9.00 6.65
N LEU A 80 14.81 -7.68 6.46
CA LEU A 80 13.91 -6.98 5.52
C LEU A 80 14.12 -7.49 4.07
N ALA A 81 15.38 -7.67 3.65
CA ALA A 81 15.72 -8.20 2.33
C ALA A 81 15.40 -9.69 2.14
N ASN A 82 15.19 -10.46 3.21
CA ASN A 82 15.04 -11.90 3.13
C ASN A 82 13.62 -12.29 2.63
N PRO A 83 13.47 -12.92 1.46
CA PRO A 83 12.16 -13.36 0.95
C PRO A 83 11.54 -14.49 1.80
N ALA A 84 12.35 -15.23 2.57
CA ALA A 84 11.84 -16.27 3.47
C ALA A 84 11.07 -15.68 4.66
N VAL A 85 11.36 -14.44 5.06
CA VAL A 85 10.63 -13.71 6.11
C VAL A 85 9.57 -12.84 5.44
N LYS A 86 8.29 -13.06 5.77
CA LYS A 86 7.17 -12.38 5.12
C LYS A 86 6.89 -11.07 5.84
N LYS A 87 6.71 -9.99 5.10
CA LYS A 87 6.39 -8.67 5.66
C LYS A 87 4.91 -8.38 5.45
N ILE A 88 4.15 -8.55 6.51
CA ILE A 88 2.71 -8.28 6.55
C ILE A 88 2.53 -6.76 6.69
N MET A 89 1.87 -6.14 5.72
CA MET A 89 1.71 -4.69 5.65
C MET A 89 0.29 -4.33 5.22
N TRP A 90 -0.11 -3.09 5.46
CA TRP A 90 -1.35 -2.54 4.94
C TRP A 90 -1.04 -1.39 3.98
N ASP A 91 -1.34 -1.55 2.69
CA ASP A 91 -1.05 -0.53 1.67
C ASP A 91 0.44 -0.12 1.62
N CYS A 92 1.31 -1.11 1.41
CA CYS A 92 2.77 -1.04 1.50
C CYS A 92 3.48 -0.07 0.53
N ARG A 93 2.75 0.59 -0.38
CA ARG A 93 3.36 1.32 -1.51
C ARG A 93 4.29 2.44 -1.06
N ASN A 94 3.83 3.25 -0.11
CA ASN A 94 4.62 4.38 0.38
C ASN A 94 5.75 3.89 1.30
N ASP A 95 5.45 2.97 2.23
CA ASP A 95 6.44 2.42 3.16
C ASP A 95 7.58 1.73 2.44
N PHE A 96 7.27 0.99 1.37
CA PHE A 96 8.26 0.35 0.51
C PHE A 96 9.24 1.37 -0.07
N LEU A 97 8.74 2.49 -0.60
CA LEU A 97 9.60 3.55 -1.14
C LEU A 97 10.49 4.17 -0.08
N GLU A 98 9.96 4.40 1.10
CA GLU A 98 10.70 5.01 2.20
C GLU A 98 11.79 4.07 2.74
N ILE A 99 11.48 2.79 2.91
CA ILE A 99 12.44 1.77 3.33
C ILE A 99 13.55 1.63 2.29
N VAL A 100 13.21 1.58 0.99
CA VAL A 100 14.20 1.52 -0.10
C VAL A 100 15.08 2.76 -0.09
N ALA A 101 14.50 3.96 0.06
CA ALA A 101 15.24 5.21 0.05
C ALA A 101 16.16 5.36 1.28
N GLU A 102 15.68 5.04 2.48
CA GLU A 102 16.43 5.22 3.72
C GLU A 102 17.53 4.16 3.89
N TYR A 103 17.21 2.89 3.63
CA TYR A 103 18.11 1.78 3.93
C TYR A 103 18.83 1.21 2.70
N GLN A 104 18.54 1.71 1.50
CA GLN A 104 19.12 1.23 0.24
C GLN A 104 18.95 -0.29 0.07
N VAL A 105 17.79 -0.80 0.50
CA VAL A 105 17.46 -2.23 0.47
C VAL A 105 16.12 -2.44 -0.20
N MET A 106 16.07 -3.40 -1.11
CA MET A 106 14.81 -3.83 -1.70
C MET A 106 14.12 -4.80 -0.74
N LEU A 107 13.03 -4.33 -0.12
CA LEU A 107 12.15 -5.18 0.67
C LEU A 107 11.65 -6.34 -0.21
N GLN A 108 11.70 -7.58 0.28
CA GLN A 108 11.21 -8.76 -0.46
C GLN A 108 10.08 -9.43 0.30
N GLY A 109 9.30 -10.34 -0.29
CA GLY A 109 8.34 -11.15 0.49
C GLY A 109 7.26 -10.32 1.22
N VAL A 110 6.83 -9.20 0.64
CA VAL A 110 5.74 -8.39 1.19
C VAL A 110 4.41 -9.11 0.95
N LEU A 111 3.53 -9.16 1.96
CA LEU A 111 2.14 -9.57 1.85
C LEU A 111 1.27 -8.41 2.34
N ASP A 112 0.59 -7.78 1.40
CA ASP A 112 -0.27 -6.62 1.63
C ASP A 112 -1.71 -7.07 1.90
N LEU A 113 -2.21 -6.78 3.10
CA LEU A 113 -3.56 -7.16 3.51
C LEU A 113 -4.65 -6.50 2.67
N GLN A 114 -4.42 -5.34 2.07
CA GLN A 114 -5.39 -4.71 1.18
C GLN A 114 -5.61 -5.57 -0.09
N LEU A 115 -4.59 -6.30 -0.55
CA LEU A 115 -4.74 -7.24 -1.68
C LEU A 115 -5.40 -8.54 -1.26
N ALA A 116 -5.08 -9.06 -0.06
CA ALA A 116 -5.77 -10.23 0.49
C ALA A 116 -7.28 -9.96 0.67
N GLU A 117 -7.64 -8.74 1.10
CA GLU A 117 -9.04 -8.31 1.20
C GLU A 117 -9.71 -8.28 -0.17
N ILE A 118 -9.05 -7.75 -1.21
CA ILE A 118 -9.60 -7.72 -2.58
C ILE A 118 -9.75 -9.14 -3.14
N GLN A 119 -8.74 -10.00 -2.97
CA GLN A 119 -8.82 -11.39 -3.41
C GLN A 119 -9.96 -12.13 -2.72
N SER A 120 -10.16 -11.91 -1.41
CA SER A 120 -11.26 -12.52 -0.69
C SER A 120 -12.63 -12.09 -1.21
N ARG A 121 -12.78 -10.86 -1.74
CA ARG A 121 -14.03 -10.43 -2.41
C ARG A 121 -14.36 -11.39 -3.54
N ILE A 122 -13.37 -11.76 -4.34
CA ILE A 122 -13.52 -12.54 -5.57
C ILE A 122 -13.67 -14.03 -5.25
N SER A 123 -12.73 -14.60 -4.50
CA SER A 123 -12.59 -16.06 -4.37
C SER A 123 -13.39 -16.66 -3.22
N ILE A 124 -13.65 -15.91 -2.14
CA ILE A 124 -14.30 -16.42 -0.93
C ILE A 124 -15.71 -15.84 -0.78
N ARG A 125 -15.85 -14.52 -0.89
CA ARG A 125 -17.10 -13.79 -0.67
C ARG A 125 -18.01 -13.75 -1.90
N GLY A 126 -17.54 -14.22 -3.06
CA GLY A 126 -18.34 -14.33 -4.29
C GLY A 126 -18.88 -12.98 -4.79
N GLU A 127 -18.10 -11.91 -4.65
CA GLU A 127 -18.50 -10.58 -5.08
C GLU A 127 -18.81 -10.55 -6.58
N ARG A 128 -20.00 -10.05 -6.91
CA ARG A 128 -20.47 -9.88 -8.28
C ARG A 128 -20.07 -8.51 -8.83
N GLU A 129 -20.03 -8.42 -10.16
CA GLU A 129 -19.63 -7.21 -10.89
C GLU A 129 -20.38 -5.94 -10.44
N TRP A 130 -21.70 -6.01 -10.26
CA TRP A 130 -22.48 -4.85 -9.82
C TRP A 130 -22.05 -4.33 -8.45
N LYS A 131 -21.61 -5.21 -7.54
CA LYS A 131 -21.13 -4.85 -6.20
C LYS A 131 -19.72 -4.28 -6.27
N ARG A 132 -18.84 -4.83 -7.12
CA ARG A 132 -17.53 -4.24 -7.44
C ARG A 132 -17.69 -2.81 -7.96
N LEU A 133 -18.58 -2.59 -8.93
CA LEU A 133 -18.86 -1.25 -9.47
C LEU A 133 -19.49 -0.32 -8.43
N ALA A 134 -20.36 -0.82 -7.55
CA ALA A 134 -20.91 -0.03 -6.45
C ALA A 134 -19.82 0.45 -5.49
N ARG A 135 -18.79 -0.36 -5.23
CA ARG A 135 -17.63 0.01 -4.40
C ARG A 135 -16.75 1.09 -5.04
N LEU A 136 -16.73 1.23 -6.37
CA LEU A 136 -16.06 2.34 -7.06
C LEU A 136 -16.87 3.63 -6.98
N ALA A 137 -18.18 3.53 -6.78
CA ALA A 137 -19.08 4.67 -6.60
C ALA A 137 -19.27 5.08 -5.13
N SER A 138 -18.92 4.21 -4.17
CA SER A 138 -19.01 4.48 -2.72
C SER A 138 -17.68 5.00 -2.15
N GLY A 139 -17.73 5.90 -1.17
CA GLY A 139 -16.56 6.48 -0.52
C GLY A 139 -16.45 8.00 -0.64
N GLY A 140 -15.34 8.59 -0.18
CA GLY A 140 -15.18 10.04 -0.04
C GLY A 140 -14.93 10.81 -1.35
N ARG A 141 -14.29 10.21 -2.36
CA ARG A 141 -13.95 10.84 -3.67
C ARG A 141 -14.68 10.14 -4.81
N ARG A 142 -15.99 10.40 -4.91
CA ARG A 142 -16.98 9.56 -5.62
C ARG A 142 -16.95 9.74 -7.13
N LEU A 143 -17.11 8.62 -7.84
CA LEU A 143 -17.56 8.63 -9.23
C LEU A 143 -19.07 8.39 -9.26
N PRO A 144 -19.86 9.19 -10.00
CA PRO A 144 -21.28 8.91 -10.16
C PRO A 144 -21.49 7.49 -10.71
N LEU A 145 -22.38 6.71 -10.08
CA LEU A 145 -22.66 5.34 -10.53
C LEU A 145 -23.09 5.31 -12.01
N ARG A 146 -23.78 6.36 -12.47
CA ARG A 146 -24.15 6.55 -13.87
C ARG A 146 -22.91 6.62 -14.79
N LEU A 147 -21.89 7.38 -14.40
CA LEU A 147 -20.63 7.50 -15.15
C LEU A 147 -19.92 6.14 -15.25
N VAL A 148 -19.84 5.41 -14.13
CA VAL A 148 -19.22 4.09 -14.08
C VAL A 148 -19.95 3.11 -15.02
N LYS A 149 -21.29 3.09 -14.98
CA LYS A 149 -22.12 2.24 -15.84
C LYS A 149 -22.05 2.61 -17.32
N GLN A 150 -21.86 3.90 -17.64
CA GLN A 150 -21.73 4.37 -19.02
C GLN A 150 -20.36 4.06 -19.65
N ASN A 151 -19.35 3.73 -18.84
CA ASN A 151 -17.98 3.48 -19.31
C ASN A 151 -17.45 2.10 -18.87
N PRO A 152 -18.13 0.99 -19.20
CA PRO A 152 -17.80 -0.34 -18.67
C PRO A 152 -16.36 -0.79 -18.99
N ASP A 153 -15.86 -0.51 -20.19
CA ASP A 153 -14.50 -0.87 -20.60
C ASP A 153 -13.42 -0.13 -19.79
N LEU A 154 -13.69 1.12 -19.39
CA LEU A 154 -12.77 1.91 -18.57
C LEU A 154 -12.61 1.29 -17.18
N PHE A 155 -13.71 0.81 -16.59
CA PHE A 155 -13.77 0.27 -15.23
C PHE A 155 -13.62 -1.26 -15.15
N LEU A 156 -13.48 -1.96 -16.28
CA LEU A 156 -13.36 -3.41 -16.32
C LEU A 156 -12.11 -3.89 -15.55
N GLY A 157 -12.33 -4.71 -14.52
CA GLY A 157 -11.27 -5.27 -13.67
C GLY A 157 -10.62 -4.28 -12.70
N VAL A 158 -11.17 -3.08 -12.56
CA VAL A 158 -10.65 -2.05 -11.63
C VAL A 158 -11.27 -2.26 -10.23
N HIS A 159 -10.45 -2.25 -9.18
CA HIS A 159 -10.94 -2.43 -7.80
C HIS A 159 -10.72 -1.16 -6.98
N SER A 160 -11.70 -0.80 -6.14
CA SER A 160 -11.46 0.21 -5.11
C SER A 160 -10.72 -0.39 -3.92
N LEU A 161 -9.80 0.39 -3.38
CA LEU A 161 -9.00 0.07 -2.22
C LEU A 161 -9.77 0.47 -0.96
N GLN A 162 -9.78 -0.42 0.04
CA GLN A 162 -10.40 -0.17 1.34
C GLN A 162 -9.33 0.31 2.32
N GLY A 163 -9.67 1.30 3.17
CA GLY A 163 -8.80 1.72 4.27
C GLY A 163 -8.86 0.75 5.45
N MET A 164 -7.80 0.72 6.26
CA MET A 164 -7.65 -0.20 7.40
C MET A 164 -8.83 -0.10 8.38
N ASP A 165 -9.18 1.10 8.83
CA ASP A 165 -10.29 1.31 9.78
C ASP A 165 -11.64 0.79 9.24
N ALA A 166 -11.87 0.95 7.94
CA ALA A 166 -13.08 0.45 7.32
C ALA A 166 -13.10 -1.08 7.31
N CYS A 167 -11.95 -1.72 7.09
CA CYS A 167 -11.81 -3.16 7.16
C CYS A 167 -12.00 -3.70 8.59
N ILE A 168 -11.41 -3.05 9.59
CA ILE A 168 -11.59 -3.38 11.02
C ILE A 168 -13.07 -3.32 11.42
N ARG A 169 -13.77 -2.24 11.03
CA ARG A 169 -15.22 -2.10 11.30
C ARG A 169 -16.05 -3.19 10.60
N GLU A 170 -15.72 -3.52 9.34
CA GLU A 170 -16.41 -4.59 8.59
C GLU A 170 -16.19 -5.96 9.24
N ALA A 171 -14.96 -6.23 9.70
CA ALA A 171 -14.57 -7.45 10.40
C ALA A 171 -15.08 -7.50 11.85
N ARG A 172 -15.63 -6.40 12.38
CA ARG A 172 -16.11 -6.25 13.77
C ARG A 172 -15.03 -6.59 14.80
N LEU A 173 -13.78 -6.26 14.50
CA LEU A 173 -12.67 -6.49 15.43
C LEU A 173 -12.75 -5.47 16.57
N VAL A 174 -12.60 -5.95 17.79
CA VAL A 174 -12.55 -5.12 19.00
C VAL A 174 -11.15 -4.51 19.09
N THR A 175 -10.98 -3.34 18.49
CA THR A 175 -9.77 -2.52 18.55
C THR A 175 -10.18 -1.09 18.90
N ALA A 176 -9.30 -0.31 19.51
CA ALA A 176 -9.56 1.10 19.82
C ALA A 176 -9.68 1.96 18.54
N GLY A 177 -9.26 1.43 17.39
CA GLY A 177 -9.18 2.17 16.14
C GLY A 177 -8.07 3.23 16.20
N LYS A 178 -7.99 4.08 15.18
CA LYS A 178 -7.03 5.19 15.17
C LYS A 178 -7.31 6.21 16.27
N ASP A 179 -6.26 6.64 16.98
CA ASP A 179 -6.34 7.67 18.01
C ASP A 179 -6.90 8.98 17.40
N PRO A 180 -8.09 9.45 17.85
CA PRO A 180 -8.71 10.66 17.32
C PRO A 180 -7.84 11.91 17.48
N GLN A 181 -7.01 11.98 18.53
CA GLN A 181 -6.13 13.12 18.78
C GLN A 181 -5.02 13.17 17.74
N VAL A 182 -4.34 12.06 17.46
CA VAL A 182 -3.29 12.00 16.43
C VAL A 182 -3.87 12.25 15.04
N VAL A 183 -5.06 11.72 14.75
CA VAL A 183 -5.77 12.02 13.50
C VAL A 183 -6.09 13.52 13.38
N ALA A 184 -6.49 14.18 14.48
CA ALA A 184 -6.74 15.62 14.49
C ALA A 184 -5.44 16.43 14.33
N MET A 185 -4.35 16.00 14.98
CA MET A 185 -3.03 16.61 14.81
C MET A 185 -2.57 16.54 13.36
N HIS A 186 -2.67 15.37 12.71
CA HIS A 186 -2.30 15.21 11.31
C HIS A 186 -3.10 16.12 10.37
N LYS A 187 -4.39 16.32 10.65
CA LYS A 187 -5.24 17.24 9.89
C LYS A 187 -4.87 18.71 10.07
N THR A 188 -4.38 19.07 11.26
CA THR A 188 -4.11 20.47 11.63
C THR A 188 -2.70 20.89 11.26
N ASN A 189 -1.72 20.04 11.58
CA ASN A 189 -0.29 20.34 11.51
C ASN A 189 0.41 19.59 10.36
N GLY A 190 -0.34 18.83 9.57
CA GLY A 190 0.22 17.95 8.55
C GLY A 190 1.05 16.83 9.15
N SER A 191 2.09 16.41 8.43
CA SER A 191 2.95 15.29 8.78
C SER A 191 4.28 15.69 9.41
N ASP A 192 4.56 17.00 9.56
CA ASP A 192 5.82 17.52 10.11
C ASP A 192 6.04 17.12 11.58
N MET A 193 4.95 16.93 12.35
CA MET A 193 4.99 16.50 13.75
C MET A 193 5.82 15.21 13.98
N TRP A 194 5.91 14.35 12.95
CA TRP A 194 6.69 13.13 13.04
C TRP A 194 8.20 13.38 13.10
N LEU A 195 8.69 14.56 12.68
CA LEU A 195 10.10 14.91 12.70
C LEU A 195 10.54 15.59 14.00
N GLU A 196 9.60 16.04 14.83
CA GLU A 196 9.89 16.71 16.10
C GLU A 196 10.49 15.72 17.11
N ARG A 197 11.46 16.19 17.92
CA ARG A 197 12.09 15.40 18.98
C ARG A 197 12.22 16.22 20.28
N PRO A 198 12.01 15.61 21.46
CA PRO A 198 11.57 14.21 21.66
C PRO A 198 10.17 14.00 21.08
N LEU A 199 9.92 12.82 20.50
CA LEU A 199 8.65 12.53 19.87
C LEU A 199 7.56 12.43 20.94
N LEU A 200 6.37 12.97 20.66
CA LEU A 200 5.25 12.92 21.60
C LEU A 200 4.87 11.46 21.90
N PRO A 201 4.66 11.07 23.18
CA PRO A 201 4.30 9.71 23.55
C PRO A 201 3.05 9.18 22.83
N GLN A 202 2.09 10.06 22.52
CA GLN A 202 0.88 9.73 21.77
C GLN A 202 1.20 9.27 20.33
N LEU A 203 2.22 9.86 19.69
CA LEU A 203 2.65 9.46 18.35
C LEU A 203 3.33 8.09 18.37
N LEU A 204 4.15 7.81 19.39
CA LEU A 204 4.74 6.47 19.59
C LEU A 204 3.67 5.42 19.86
N GLN A 205 2.69 5.76 20.71
CA GLN A 205 1.56 4.89 21.03
C GLN A 205 0.70 4.60 19.81
N TYR A 206 0.41 5.63 19.00
CA TYR A 206 -0.32 5.51 17.74
C TYR A 206 0.42 4.57 16.77
N ALA A 207 1.71 4.81 16.54
CA ALA A 207 2.51 4.02 15.60
C ALA A 207 2.66 2.55 16.04
N ALA A 208 2.71 2.30 17.35
CA ALA A 208 2.67 0.94 17.89
C ALA A 208 1.27 0.30 17.75
N HIS A 209 0.20 1.07 17.92
CA HIS A 209 -1.17 0.57 17.79
C HIS A 209 -1.53 0.19 16.35
N ASP A 210 -1.01 0.91 15.33
CA ASP A 210 -1.19 0.53 13.93
C ASP A 210 -0.63 -0.89 13.66
N ILE A 211 0.47 -1.30 14.31
CA ILE A 211 0.99 -2.69 14.25
C ILE A 211 0.03 -3.71 14.87
N GLU A 212 -0.59 -3.40 16.02
CA GLU A 212 -1.59 -4.29 16.63
C GLU A 212 -2.82 -4.46 15.72
N MET A 213 -3.27 -3.38 15.10
CA MET A 213 -4.41 -3.40 14.19
C MET A 213 -4.13 -4.23 12.94
N ILE A 214 -2.95 -4.09 12.33
CA ILE A 214 -2.54 -4.94 11.20
C ILE A 214 -2.43 -6.41 11.64
N GLY A 215 -1.87 -6.68 12.81
CA GLY A 215 -1.80 -8.04 13.37
C GLY A 215 -3.17 -8.67 13.59
N ALA A 216 -4.12 -7.92 14.16
CA ALA A 216 -5.49 -8.38 14.37
C ALA A 216 -6.20 -8.69 13.04
N LEU A 217 -6.01 -7.86 12.02
CA LEU A 217 -6.53 -8.12 10.68
C LEU A 217 -5.88 -9.36 10.04
N TYR A 218 -4.57 -9.53 10.19
CA TYR A 218 -3.87 -10.70 9.66
C TYR A 218 -4.39 -12.00 10.27
N GLU A 219 -4.55 -12.04 11.59
CA GLU A 219 -5.15 -13.18 12.28
C GLU A 219 -6.59 -13.43 11.83
N HIS A 220 -7.40 -12.37 11.71
CA HIS A 220 -8.75 -12.48 11.18
C HIS A 220 -8.77 -13.06 9.76
N PHE A 221 -7.87 -12.62 8.88
CA PHE A 221 -7.82 -13.06 7.49
C PHE A 221 -7.41 -14.53 7.38
N LYS A 222 -6.52 -15.02 8.25
CA LYS A 222 -6.21 -16.44 8.38
C LYS A 222 -7.44 -17.23 8.84
N GLN A 223 -8.14 -16.77 9.88
CA GLN A 223 -9.35 -17.42 10.40
C GLN A 223 -10.48 -17.50 9.36
N GLN A 224 -10.63 -16.46 8.52
CA GLN A 224 -11.61 -16.43 7.44
C GLN A 224 -11.16 -17.16 6.17
N SER A 225 -9.97 -17.79 6.16
CA SER A 225 -9.38 -18.44 4.99
C SER A 225 -9.18 -17.50 3.79
N TRP A 226 -8.95 -16.21 4.05
CA TRP A 226 -8.57 -15.23 3.02
C TRP A 226 -7.08 -15.35 2.70
N ILE A 227 -6.28 -15.72 3.70
CA ILE A 227 -4.86 -16.06 3.57
C ILE A 227 -4.69 -17.51 4.01
N THR A 228 -4.16 -18.33 3.12
CA THR A 228 -3.93 -19.76 3.32
C THR A 228 -2.54 -20.13 2.82
N PRO A 229 -1.97 -21.27 3.25
CA PRO A 229 -0.70 -21.75 2.69
C PRO A 229 -0.72 -21.91 1.17
N THR A 230 -1.90 -22.18 0.58
CA THR A 230 -2.05 -22.40 -0.87
C THR A 230 -2.10 -21.12 -1.70
N ASN A 231 -2.47 -19.97 -1.12
CA ASN A 231 -2.56 -18.71 -1.85
C ASN A 231 -1.53 -17.66 -1.39
N THR A 232 -0.71 -17.97 -0.39
CA THR A 232 0.25 -17.03 0.20
C THR A 232 1.27 -16.54 -0.83
N ASP A 233 1.82 -17.45 -1.64
CA ASP A 233 2.82 -17.07 -2.65
C ASP A 233 2.23 -16.18 -3.75
N ASP A 234 1.02 -16.49 -4.21
CA ASP A 234 0.28 -15.63 -5.15
C ASP A 234 0.01 -14.23 -4.58
N LEU A 235 -0.36 -14.15 -3.29
CA LEU A 235 -0.57 -12.88 -2.60
C LEU A 235 0.74 -12.09 -2.49
N VAL A 236 1.85 -12.77 -2.14
CA VAL A 236 3.17 -12.15 -2.08
C VAL A 236 3.56 -11.58 -3.45
N ASP A 237 3.38 -12.34 -4.53
CA ASP A 237 3.70 -11.87 -5.88
C ASP A 237 2.87 -10.65 -6.29
N GLN A 238 1.57 -10.64 -5.95
CA GLN A 238 0.70 -9.49 -6.17
C GLN A 238 1.14 -8.28 -5.36
N SER A 239 1.48 -8.48 -4.09
CA SER A 239 1.93 -7.44 -3.18
C SER A 239 3.29 -6.87 -3.58
N MET A 240 4.21 -7.70 -4.06
CA MET A 240 5.46 -7.23 -4.64
C MET A 240 5.22 -6.38 -5.88
N ARG A 241 4.37 -6.80 -6.83
CA ARG A 241 3.96 -5.96 -7.97
C ARG A 241 3.34 -4.64 -7.51
N TYR A 242 2.56 -4.66 -6.43
CA TYR A 242 1.92 -3.48 -5.87
C TYR A 242 2.92 -2.50 -5.29
N ALA A 243 3.87 -2.97 -4.49
CA ALA A 243 4.97 -2.17 -3.97
C ALA A 243 5.80 -1.54 -5.10
N TYR A 244 6.20 -2.34 -6.09
CA TYR A 244 6.94 -1.85 -7.27
C TYR A 244 6.16 -0.86 -8.13
N SER A 245 4.82 -0.90 -8.11
CA SER A 245 4.00 0.00 -8.90
C SER A 245 4.26 1.47 -8.60
N MET A 246 4.62 1.79 -7.35
CA MET A 246 4.98 3.15 -6.96
C MET A 246 6.46 3.45 -7.16
N TYR A 247 7.33 2.44 -7.05
CA TYR A 247 8.76 2.54 -7.39
C TYR A 247 8.98 3.05 -8.81
N TYR A 248 8.26 2.50 -9.79
CA TYR A 248 8.34 2.98 -11.17
C TYR A 248 7.70 4.35 -11.40
N GLN A 249 6.65 4.68 -10.64
CA GLN A 249 6.02 6.00 -10.72
C GLN A 249 6.95 7.11 -10.18
N GLY A 250 7.77 6.78 -9.18
CA GLY A 250 8.57 7.73 -8.45
C GLY A 250 7.76 8.53 -7.43
N ARG A 251 8.47 9.33 -6.64
CA ARG A 251 7.88 10.28 -5.70
C ARG A 251 7.21 11.40 -6.47
N VAL A 252 5.98 11.72 -6.08
CA VAL A 252 5.19 12.81 -6.67
C VAL A 252 4.74 13.76 -5.56
N ALA A 253 4.46 15.01 -5.93
CA ALA A 253 3.85 15.97 -5.00
C ALA A 253 2.42 15.52 -4.61
N ASP A 254 1.95 15.95 -3.43
CA ASP A 254 0.65 15.52 -2.89
C ASP A 254 -0.53 15.94 -3.78
N ASP A 255 -0.40 17.09 -4.45
CA ASP A 255 -1.38 17.63 -5.39
C ASP A 255 -1.27 17.01 -6.80
N HIS A 256 -0.24 16.19 -7.06
CA HIS A 256 -0.01 15.60 -8.39
C HIS A 256 -1.22 14.80 -8.85
N ILE A 257 -1.76 15.14 -10.02
CA ILE A 257 -3.01 14.61 -10.57
C ILE A 257 -3.00 13.06 -10.58
N PHE A 258 -1.87 12.46 -10.94
CA PHE A 258 -1.71 11.00 -11.03
C PHE A 258 -1.12 10.35 -9.78
N GLY A 259 -0.98 11.08 -8.67
CA GLY A 259 -0.53 10.59 -7.36
C GLY A 259 -1.53 9.64 -6.68
N SER A 260 -1.43 9.47 -5.35
CA SER A 260 -2.19 8.43 -4.63
C SER A 260 -3.71 8.52 -4.86
N CYS A 261 -4.35 7.35 -4.97
CA CYS A 261 -5.77 7.19 -5.20
C CYS A 261 -6.24 5.85 -4.64
N ALA A 262 -7.48 5.79 -4.13
CA ALA A 262 -8.11 4.59 -3.58
C ALA A 262 -8.59 3.62 -4.69
N VAL A 263 -7.79 3.46 -5.74
CA VAL A 263 -8.05 2.57 -6.88
C VAL A 263 -6.80 1.73 -7.12
N LEU A 264 -6.98 0.41 -7.18
CA LEU A 264 -5.90 -0.53 -7.43
C LEU A 264 -5.35 -0.32 -8.86
N PRO A 265 -4.02 -0.20 -9.04
CA PRO A 265 -3.42 -0.27 -10.36
C PRO A 265 -3.80 -1.58 -11.07
N LEU A 266 -3.92 -1.55 -12.40
CA LEU A 266 -4.07 -2.77 -13.18
C LEU A 266 -2.73 -3.53 -13.21
N ASP A 267 -2.76 -4.79 -13.64
CA ASP A 267 -1.61 -5.72 -13.62
C ASP A 267 -1.02 -6.04 -12.24
N ILE A 268 -1.76 -5.75 -11.16
CA ILE A 268 -1.34 -6.14 -9.80
C ILE A 268 -1.83 -7.55 -9.47
N LEU A 269 -3.14 -7.78 -9.55
CA LEU A 269 -3.78 -9.05 -9.18
C LEU A 269 -3.44 -10.21 -10.12
N ARG A 270 -2.96 -9.90 -11.33
CA ARG A 270 -2.56 -10.87 -12.33
C ARG A 270 -1.24 -10.40 -12.91
N GLU A 271 -0.36 -11.35 -13.20
CA GLU A 271 0.89 -11.06 -13.89
C GLU A 271 0.62 -10.34 -15.22
N PRO A 272 1.38 -9.27 -15.53
CA PRO A 272 1.36 -8.63 -16.84
C PRO A 272 1.54 -9.65 -17.99
N ARG A 273 0.87 -9.43 -19.13
CA ARG A 273 0.96 -10.35 -20.28
C ARG A 273 1.22 -9.59 -21.58
N GLY A 274 2.03 -10.21 -22.45
CA GLY A 274 2.34 -9.66 -23.77
C GLY A 274 3.23 -8.43 -23.69
N LEU A 275 3.08 -7.51 -24.65
CA LEU A 275 3.85 -6.26 -24.67
C LEU A 275 3.47 -5.36 -23.49
N ILE A 276 4.49 -4.91 -22.76
CA ILE A 276 4.39 -3.98 -21.64
C ILE A 276 4.94 -2.63 -22.10
N VAL A 277 4.19 -1.55 -21.89
CA VAL A 277 4.56 -0.19 -22.28
C VAL A 277 4.40 0.77 -21.10
N PRO A 278 5.21 1.84 -21.01
CA PRO A 278 5.03 2.84 -19.97
C PRO A 278 3.74 3.63 -20.21
N CYS A 279 2.97 3.85 -19.15
CA CYS A 279 1.96 4.91 -19.16
C CYS A 279 2.66 6.27 -19.16
N GLN A 280 2.28 7.17 -20.07
CA GLN A 280 2.94 8.47 -20.23
C GLN A 280 3.00 9.30 -18.94
N ASP A 281 2.02 9.15 -18.04
CA ASP A 281 1.89 10.05 -16.88
C ASP A 281 2.20 9.41 -15.52
N CYS A 282 1.83 8.15 -15.31
CA CYS A 282 2.20 7.47 -14.06
C CYS A 282 3.49 6.68 -14.16
N ASN A 283 4.13 6.66 -15.33
CA ASN A 283 5.37 5.94 -15.65
C ASN A 283 5.35 4.42 -15.37
N ARG A 284 4.21 3.86 -14.95
CA ARG A 284 4.07 2.43 -14.69
C ARG A 284 4.10 1.65 -16.01
N MET A 285 5.01 0.69 -16.07
CA MET A 285 5.09 -0.33 -17.11
C MET A 285 3.89 -1.27 -16.98
N GLN A 286 3.01 -1.27 -17.98
CA GLN A 286 1.75 -2.02 -17.97
C GLN A 286 1.47 -2.70 -19.31
N SER A 287 0.77 -3.83 -19.26
CA SER A 287 0.26 -4.55 -20.42
C SER A 287 -0.66 -3.66 -21.27
N LEU A 288 -0.75 -3.92 -22.57
CA LEU A 288 -1.60 -3.15 -23.49
C LEU A 288 -3.10 -3.09 -23.10
N HIS A 289 -3.62 -4.07 -22.36
CA HIS A 289 -5.02 -4.07 -21.91
C HIS A 289 -5.30 -3.06 -20.78
N CYS A 290 -4.25 -2.49 -20.19
CA CYS A 290 -4.35 -1.42 -19.20
C CYS A 290 -4.69 -0.07 -19.83
N PHE A 291 -4.76 0.03 -21.16
CA PHE A 291 -5.05 1.24 -21.91
C PHE A 291 -6.40 1.13 -22.64
N THR A 292 -7.14 2.24 -22.72
CA THR A 292 -8.42 2.30 -23.44
C THR A 292 -8.17 2.11 -24.93
N ILE A 293 -9.10 1.45 -25.60
CA ILE A 293 -8.94 0.97 -26.98
C ILE A 293 -9.82 1.79 -27.92
N ASN A 294 -9.29 2.19 -29.06
CA ASN A 294 -10.08 2.73 -30.17
C ASN A 294 -10.19 1.65 -31.24
N LYS A 295 -11.41 1.42 -31.73
CA LYS A 295 -11.73 0.37 -32.69
C LYS A 295 -12.41 0.96 -33.92
N SER A 296 -12.04 0.46 -35.10
CA SER A 296 -12.82 0.60 -36.33
C SER A 296 -13.31 -0.79 -36.73
N GLY A 297 -14.60 -1.04 -36.53
CA GLY A 297 -15.18 -2.39 -36.60
C GLY A 297 -14.51 -3.33 -35.58
N ARG A 298 -13.93 -4.44 -36.06
CA ARG A 298 -13.18 -5.39 -35.21
C ARG A 298 -11.70 -5.02 -35.03
N LYS A 299 -11.17 -4.09 -35.82
CA LYS A 299 -9.75 -3.75 -35.82
C LYS A 299 -9.46 -2.73 -34.71
N ILE A 300 -8.46 -3.02 -33.88
CA ILE A 300 -7.91 -2.04 -32.94
C ILE A 300 -7.02 -1.09 -33.74
N ILE A 301 -7.37 0.19 -33.75
CA ILE A 301 -6.66 1.22 -34.52
C ILE A 301 -5.76 2.10 -33.63
N GLY A 302 -6.01 2.10 -32.31
CA GLY A 302 -5.19 2.86 -31.38
C GLY A 302 -5.48 2.54 -29.93
N ARG A 303 -4.62 3.06 -29.05
CA ARG A 303 -4.79 3.03 -27.59
C ARG A 303 -4.52 4.41 -27.01
N THR A 304 -5.09 4.70 -25.86
CA THR A 304 -4.75 5.92 -25.13
C THR A 304 -3.28 5.92 -24.72
N ASN A 305 -2.62 7.07 -24.70
CA ASN A 305 -1.26 7.26 -24.19
C ASN A 305 -1.15 7.08 -22.66
N ILE A 306 -2.27 7.18 -21.94
CA ILE A 306 -2.35 6.96 -20.50
C ILE A 306 -3.20 5.73 -20.13
N CYS A 307 -2.85 5.06 -19.04
CA CYS A 307 -3.60 3.89 -18.58
C CYS A 307 -5.00 4.26 -18.09
N ARG A 308 -5.91 3.26 -18.08
CA ARG A 308 -7.29 3.37 -17.61
C ARG A 308 -7.37 3.89 -16.17
N VAL A 309 -6.45 3.48 -15.31
CA VAL A 309 -6.39 3.99 -13.92
C VAL A 309 -6.05 5.48 -13.87
N CYS A 310 -5.15 5.99 -14.72
CA CYS A 310 -4.89 7.43 -14.82
C CYS A 310 -6.13 8.18 -15.32
N GLN A 311 -6.82 7.65 -16.33
CA GLN A 311 -8.09 8.21 -16.81
C GLN A 311 -9.14 8.25 -15.69
N ILE A 312 -9.24 7.21 -14.88
CA ILE A 312 -10.13 7.17 -13.71
C ILE A 312 -9.72 8.22 -12.66
N LYS A 313 -8.42 8.42 -12.41
CA LYS A 313 -7.95 9.48 -11.50
C LYS A 313 -8.36 10.88 -11.98
N LEU A 314 -8.31 11.14 -13.30
CA LEU A 314 -8.79 12.40 -13.87
C LEU A 314 -10.28 12.63 -13.59
N LEU A 315 -11.10 11.58 -13.75
CA LEU A 315 -12.53 11.65 -13.45
C LEU A 315 -12.78 11.88 -11.95
N ILE A 316 -12.04 11.21 -11.06
CA ILE A 316 -12.17 11.37 -9.61
C ILE A 316 -11.77 12.78 -9.16
N LYS A 317 -10.75 13.36 -9.79
CA LYS A 317 -10.24 14.70 -9.45
C LYS A 317 -10.92 15.82 -10.22
N GLU A 318 -11.85 15.49 -11.12
CA GLU A 318 -12.56 16.44 -11.99
C GLU A 318 -11.60 17.33 -12.81
N VAL A 319 -10.48 16.76 -13.27
CA VAL A 319 -9.44 17.47 -14.02
C VAL A 319 -9.54 17.15 -15.51
N SER A 320 -9.62 18.19 -16.34
CA SER A 320 -9.45 18.06 -17.79
C SER A 320 -7.97 17.85 -18.12
N TYR A 321 -7.69 16.82 -18.91
CA TYR A 321 -6.33 16.47 -19.32
C TYR A 321 -6.34 15.89 -20.74
N PRO A 322 -5.41 16.32 -21.62
CA PRO A 322 -5.40 15.90 -23.01
C PRO A 322 -4.97 14.42 -23.15
N VAL A 323 -5.96 13.54 -23.30
CA VAL A 323 -5.71 12.12 -23.59
C VAL A 323 -5.50 11.94 -25.10
N ALA A 324 -4.30 11.52 -25.49
CA ALA A 324 -3.96 11.28 -26.89
C ALA A 324 -4.17 9.81 -27.27
N TRP A 325 -4.45 9.56 -28.55
CA TRP A 325 -4.51 8.22 -29.12
C TRP A 325 -3.20 7.91 -29.85
N VAL A 326 -2.56 6.82 -29.47
CA VAL A 326 -1.34 6.29 -30.10
C VAL A 326 -1.75 5.15 -31.01
N SER A 327 -1.35 5.23 -32.29
CA SER A 327 -1.57 4.16 -33.26
C SER A 327 -0.83 2.90 -32.85
N VAL A 328 -1.51 1.76 -32.89
CA VAL A 328 -0.83 0.47 -32.74
C VAL A 328 -0.24 0.12 -34.11
N ASN A 329 1.02 0.51 -34.36
CA ASN A 329 1.77 -0.10 -35.44
C ASN A 329 2.01 -1.56 -35.03
N MET A 330 1.14 -2.46 -35.48
CA MET A 330 1.39 -3.90 -35.45
C MET A 330 2.50 -4.18 -36.46
N ASN A 331 3.76 -3.97 -36.08
CA ASN A 331 4.94 -4.47 -36.77
C ASN A 331 6.15 -4.35 -35.83
N THR A 332 6.27 -5.31 -34.92
CA THR A 332 7.44 -6.17 -34.62
C THR A 332 7.05 -7.06 -33.45
#